data_AF-A0A2D7JYX3-F1
#
_entry.id   AF-A0A2D7JYX3-F1
#
_cell.length_a   1.000
_cell.length_b   1.000
_cell.length_c   1.000
_cell.angle_alpha   90.00
_cell.angle_beta   90.00
_cell.angle_gamma   90.00
#
_symmetry.space_group_name_H-M   'P 1'
#
loop_
_entity.id
_entity.type
_entity.pdbx_description
1 polymer ?
#
loop_
_entity_poly.entity_id
_entity_poly.type
_entity_poly.pdbx_seq_one_letter_code
_entity_poly.pdbx_strand_id
1 'polypeptide(L)' 'MDFQLTSNNDGTFLIRPVSARAEVWWKENNMNERYVVDNTVNDFKIILTENNKKVCDEIRQNNFDFTN' A
#
# COMPACT_ATOMS: atom_id res chain seq x y z
N MET A 1 9.02 -6.85 -8.16
CA MET A 1 7.72 -6.98 -7.46
C MET A 1 7.89 -6.37 -6.10
N ASP A 2 7.18 -5.26 -5.84
CA ASP A 2 7.50 -4.33 -4.74
C ASP A 2 6.36 -4.16 -3.76
N PHE A 3 5.13 -4.22 -4.26
CA PHE A 3 3.93 -4.19 -3.43
C PHE A 3 3.03 -5.38 -3.76
N GLN A 4 2.46 -6.00 -2.74
CA GLN A 4 1.34 -6.91 -2.90
C GLN A 4 0.05 -6.19 -2.55
N LEU A 5 -0.92 -6.25 -3.46
CA LEU A 5 -2.23 -5.65 -3.30
C LEU A 5 -3.28 -6.76 -3.29
N THR A 6 -4.10 -6.80 -2.24
CA THR A 6 -5.18 -7.78 -2.11
C THR A 6 -6.52 -7.06 -2.16
N SER A 7 -7.48 -7.70 -2.83
CA SER A 7 -8.79 -7.14 -3.19
C SER A 7 -9.60 -6.59 -2.02
N ASN A 8 -10.47 -5.65 -2.38
CA ASN A 8 -11.30 -4.88 -1.45
C ASN A 8 -12.25 -5.75 -0.63
N ASN A 9 -12.31 -5.49 0.67
CA ASN A 9 -13.47 -5.84 1.51
C ASN A 9 -14.19 -4.54 1.85
N ASP A 10 -15.50 -4.47 1.61
CA ASP A 10 -16.45 -3.41 2.00
C ASP A 10 -15.80 -2.07 2.36
N GLY A 11 -15.34 -1.33 1.35
CA GLY A 11 -14.82 0.04 1.51
C GLY A 11 -13.33 0.16 1.81
N THR A 12 -12.58 -0.93 1.96
CA THR A 12 -11.11 -0.92 2.20
C THR A 12 -10.37 -1.83 1.23
N PHE A 13 -9.06 -1.64 1.07
CA PHE A 13 -8.16 -2.54 0.37
C PHE A 13 -6.91 -2.80 1.21
N LEU A 14 -6.23 -3.91 0.91
CA LEU A 14 -5.04 -4.32 1.63
C LEU A 14 -3.82 -4.15 0.73
N ILE A 15 -2.75 -3.59 1.30
CA ILE A 15 -1.48 -3.46 0.61
C ILE A 15 -0.33 -3.76 1.56
N ARG A 16 0.72 -4.41 1.07
CA ARG A 16 1.98 -4.53 1.81
C ARG A 16 3.18 -4.32 0.89
N PRO A 17 4.23 -3.60 1.34
CA PRO A 17 5.53 -3.68 0.70
C PRO A 17 6.09 -5.11 0.84
N VAL A 18 6.66 -5.65 -0.23
CA VAL A 18 7.28 -6.99 -0.26
C VAL A 18 8.78 -6.94 -0.56
N SER A 19 9.28 -5.82 -1.08
CA SER A 19 10.71 -5.62 -1.33
C SER A 19 11.32 -4.61 -0.34
N ALA A 20 12.62 -4.73 -0.08
CA ALA A 20 13.34 -3.81 0.80
C ALA A 20 13.23 -2.34 0.33
N ARG A 21 13.29 -2.12 -1.00
CA ARG A 21 13.12 -0.77 -1.57
C ARG A 21 11.71 -0.21 -1.37
N ALA A 22 10.68 -1.06 -1.45
CA ALA A 22 9.31 -0.67 -1.20
C ALA A 22 9.08 -0.30 0.27
N GLU A 23 9.66 -1.06 1.20
CA GLU A 23 9.61 -0.74 2.63
C GLU A 23 10.26 0.60 2.95
N VAL A 24 11.45 0.85 2.41
CA VAL A 24 12.16 2.12 2.63
C VAL A 24 11.34 3.28 2.08
N TRP A 25 10.89 3.20 0.82
CA TRP A 25 10.05 4.23 0.23
C TRP A 25 8.76 4.47 1.01
N TRP A 26 8.10 3.42 1.47
CA TRP A 26 6.86 3.53 2.24
C TRP A 26 7.05 4.31 3.54
N LYS A 27 8.17 4.06 4.24
CA LYS A 27 8.55 4.77 5.46
C LYS A 27 8.94 6.22 5.16
N GLU A 28 9.80 6.45 4.16
CA GLU A 28 10.27 7.79 3.79
C GLU A 28 9.15 8.72 3.31
N ASN A 29 8.10 8.17 2.69
CA ASN A 29 6.95 8.94 2.20
C ASN A 29 5.80 9.02 3.22
N ASN A 30 6.02 8.55 4.46
CA ASN A 30 5.05 8.57 5.55
C ASN A 30 3.69 7.97 5.16
N MET A 31 3.69 6.91 4.35
CA MET A 31 2.47 6.33 3.79
C MET A 31 1.52 5.80 4.89
N ASN A 32 2.08 5.33 6.01
CA ASN A 32 1.29 4.92 7.18
C ASN A 32 0.43 6.07 7.72
N GLU A 33 1.02 7.24 7.94
CA GLU A 33 0.33 8.40 8.51
C GLU A 33 -0.66 9.03 7.54
N ARG A 34 -0.38 8.92 6.23
CA ARG A 34 -1.19 9.54 5.18
C ARG A 34 -2.44 8.73 4.81
N TYR A 35 -2.35 7.40 4.84
CA TYR A 35 -3.37 6.55 4.22
C TYR A 35 -3.79 5.31 5.01
N VAL A 36 -2.97 4.85 5.96
CA VAL A 36 -3.24 3.59 6.65
C VAL A 36 -4.17 3.83 7.82
N VAL A 37 -5.32 3.15 7.81
CA VAL A 37 -6.33 3.27 8.87
C VAL A 37 -6.18 2.19 9.93
N ASP A 38 -5.64 1.03 9.55
CA ASP A 38 -5.39 -0.11 10.43
C ASP A 38 -4.41 -1.08 9.76
N ASN A 39 -4.00 -2.15 10.43
CA ASN A 39 -3.11 -3.18 9.92
C ASN A 39 -3.53 -4.58 10.36
N THR A 40 -3.42 -5.55 9.46
CA THR A 40 -3.70 -6.95 9.76
C THR A 40 -2.55 -7.63 10.53
N VAL A 41 -2.82 -8.83 11.06
CA VAL A 41 -1.81 -9.70 11.71
C VAL A 41 -0.67 -10.12 10.76
N ASN A 42 -0.88 -10.05 9.44
CA ASN A 42 0.10 -10.43 8.42
C ASN A 42 0.78 -9.21 7.76
N ASP A 43 0.90 -8.10 8.49
CA ASP A 43 1.52 -6.84 8.07
C ASP A 43 0.88 -6.10 6.90
N PHE A 44 -0.25 -6.58 6.35
CA PHE A 44 -1.02 -5.81 5.39
C PHE A 44 -1.54 -4.53 6.04
N LYS A 45 -1.34 -3.42 5.33
CA LYS A 45 -1.88 -2.11 5.64
C LYS A 45 -3.28 -2.01 5.07
N ILE A 46 -4.23 -1.60 5.90
CA ILE A 46 -5.63 -1.40 5.54
C ILE A 46 -5.76 0.06 5.12
N ILE A 47 -6.28 0.30 3.92
CA ILE A 47 -6.47 1.64 3.35
C ILE A 47 -7.90 1.75 2.82
N LEU A 48 -8.54 2.91 2.99
CA LEU A 48 -9.86 3.17 2.43
C LEU A 48 -9.84 3.16 0.90
N THR A 49 -10.87 2.58 0.28
CA THR A 49 -10.99 2.45 -1.19
C THR A 49 -10.99 3.81 -1.89
N GLU A 50 -11.48 4.87 -1.24
CA GLU A 50 -11.42 6.25 -1.77
C GLU A 50 -9.98 6.74 -2.04
N ASN A 51 -9.00 6.20 -1.31
CA ASN A 51 -7.59 6.54 -1.46
C ASN A 51 -6.84 5.55 -2.36
N ASN A 52 -7.50 4.48 -2.83
CA ASN A 52 -6.87 3.43 -3.63
C ASN A 52 -6.17 4.00 -4.87
N LYS A 53 -6.89 4.82 -5.65
CA LYS A 53 -6.31 5.43 -6.85
C LYS A 53 -5.09 6.29 -6.52
N LYS A 54 -5.16 7.11 -5.48
CA LYS A 54 -4.05 8.00 -5.08
C LYS A 54 -2.81 7.20 -4.68
N VAL A 55 -2.98 6.22 -3.79
CA VAL A 55 -1.90 5.35 -3.32
C VAL A 55 -1.29 4.57 -4.48
N CYS A 56 -2.12 3.98 -5.35
CA CYS A 56 -1.62 3.23 -6.49
C CYS A 56 -0.87 4.09 -7.51
N ASP A 57 -1.35 5.32 -7.76
CA ASP A 57 -0.69 6.25 -8.66
C ASP A 57 0.65 6.73 -8.10
N GLU A 58 0.74 7.02 -6.79
CA GLU A 58 2.02 7.39 -6.15
C GLU A 58 3.06 6.27 -6.24
N ILE A 59 2.66 5.02 -6.01
CA ILE A 59 3.55 3.86 -6.14
C ILE A 59 4.07 3.73 -7.58
N ARG A 60 3.19 3.83 -8.59
CA ARG A 60 3.58 3.75 -10.01
C ARG A 60 4.47 4.90 -10.44
N GLN A 61 4.16 6.12 -10.01
CA GLN A 61 4.96 7.32 -10.32
C GLN A 61 6.39 7.25 -9.76
N ASN A 62 6.61 6.43 -8.72
CA ASN A 62 7.91 6.18 -8.12
C ASN A 62 8.60 4.90 -8.65
N ASN A 63 8.19 4.37 -9.81
CA ASN A 63 8.77 3.17 -10.45
C ASN A 63 8.74 1.89 -9.58
N PHE A 64 7.64 1.68 -8.86
CA PHE A 64 7.36 0.44 -8.15
C PHE A 64 6.22 -0.35 -8.81
N ASP A 65 6.33 -1.67 -8.76
CA ASP A 65 5.35 -2.58 -9.36
C ASP A 65 4.54 -3.36 -8.33
N PHE A 66 3.31 -3.68 -8.71
CA PHE A 66 2.37 -4.47 -7.91
C PHE A 66 2.38 -5.96 -8.27
N THR A 67 1.97 -6.77 -7.31
CA THR A 67 1.59 -8.17 -7.48
C THR A 67 0.17 -8.35 -7.00
N ASN A 68 -0.68 -8.97 -7.82
CA ASN A 68 -1.97 -9.51 -7.41
C ASN A 68 -1.76 -10.85 -6.70
#